data_AF-A0A7S4SLM1-F1
#
_entry.id   AF-A0A7S4SLM1-F1
#
_cell.length_a   1.000
_cell.length_b   1.000
_cell.length_c   1.000
_cell.angle_alpha   90.00
_cell.angle_beta   90.00
_cell.angle_gamma   90.00
#
_symmetry.space_group_name_H-M   'P 1'
#
loop_
_entity.id
_entity.type
_entity.pdbx_description
1 polymer ?
#
loop_
_entity_poly.entity_id
_entity_poly.type
_entity_poly.pdbx_seq_one_letter_code
_entity_poly.pdbx_strand_id
1 'polypeptide(L)'
;PLARTGQDVRLQLRGLCKAGAVACARSAVRPECLSPFGEGTAAKLPQVASTTLWNTVRSDRARRRESMDFEPEGSRESLIPSAQERTAQRTHHLLVAGRLAFIFSHGALVVSAAAALGSESDPSWWVVFVPVWLGNALCLALIVASWFASCPYIQLCLSERQARLGDNNPSILTEILPDIVMAFLGLIFIAFSLTAEIMLCRYLSSSQRGETPFILPSAVAFIAVSVLASCRGLCIRASSAMFVFFGLGVLTTSVASLCVEGGLLGSSGWVLVLPWCVSAAGLLVSAALRLRGCTRVITREERCLRIAEQAALLEVFAALLIMVLMLSMNGGCDGGERLHEGRCRLVLPAGAAAGCGVCTVALLWGRMALVESRTTSVRDRLIAWRAAQSSDRQGGAETLRREAMAPL
;
A
#
# COMPACT_ATOMS: atom_id res chain seq x y z
N PRO A 1 -15.34 -10.60 -48.83
CA PRO A 1 -14.37 -9.48 -48.78
C PRO A 1 -14.11 -8.86 -47.40
N LEU A 2 -14.87 -9.19 -46.35
CA LEU A 2 -14.72 -8.63 -44.98
C LEU A 2 -14.02 -9.56 -43.97
N ALA A 3 -13.41 -10.67 -44.40
CA ALA A 3 -12.78 -11.65 -43.51
C ALA A 3 -11.23 -11.59 -43.50
N ARG A 4 -10.60 -10.67 -44.24
CA ARG A 4 -9.12 -10.63 -44.40
C ARG A 4 -8.38 -9.60 -43.54
N THR A 5 -9.07 -8.72 -42.81
CA THR A 5 -8.42 -7.66 -42.02
C THR A 5 -8.06 -8.07 -40.57
N GLY A 6 -8.44 -9.27 -40.12
CA GLY A 6 -8.19 -9.73 -38.75
C GLY A 6 -6.84 -10.42 -38.51
N GLN A 7 -6.11 -10.80 -39.57
CA GLN A 7 -4.84 -11.54 -39.44
C GLN A 7 -3.62 -10.63 -39.25
N ASP A 8 -3.61 -9.43 -39.84
CA ASP A 8 -2.44 -8.54 -39.77
C ASP A 8 -2.26 -7.87 -38.39
N VAL A 9 -3.35 -7.68 -37.63
CA VAL A 9 -3.29 -7.14 -36.26
C VAL A 9 -2.69 -8.16 -35.27
N ARG A 10 -2.84 -9.48 -35.53
CA ARG A 10 -2.27 -10.55 -34.69
C ARG A 10 -0.74 -10.63 -34.76
N LEU A 11 -0.13 -10.18 -35.86
CA LEU A 11 1.34 -10.20 -36.03
C LEU A 11 2.03 -9.00 -35.38
N GLN A 12 1.39 -7.82 -35.33
CA GLN A 12 1.97 -6.65 -34.64
C GLN A 12 1.90 -6.77 -33.11
N LEU A 13 0.84 -7.36 -32.54
CA LEU A 13 0.69 -7.51 -31.08
C LEU A 13 1.62 -8.57 -30.46
N ARG A 14 2.01 -9.61 -31.20
CA ARG A 14 3.00 -10.61 -30.73
C ARG A 14 4.40 -10.02 -30.56
N GLY A 15 4.74 -8.95 -31.28
CA GLY A 15 6.00 -8.22 -31.12
C GLY A 15 6.08 -7.42 -29.81
N LEU A 16 4.96 -6.81 -29.40
CA LEU A 16 4.88 -5.97 -28.19
C LEU A 16 4.88 -6.79 -26.89
N CYS A 17 4.28 -7.98 -26.86
CA CYS A 17 4.30 -8.85 -25.68
C CYS A 17 5.68 -9.44 -25.37
N LYS A 18 6.55 -9.64 -26.38
CA LYS A 18 7.94 -10.09 -26.16
C LYS A 18 8.84 -8.97 -25.63
N ALA A 19 8.56 -7.71 -25.94
CA ALA A 19 9.33 -6.56 -25.45
C ALA A 19 9.01 -6.22 -23.98
N GLY A 20 7.75 -6.39 -23.55
CA GLY A 20 7.34 -6.11 -22.15
C GLY A 20 7.86 -7.13 -21.13
N ALA A 21 7.99 -8.41 -21.50
CA ALA A 21 8.43 -9.47 -20.59
C ALA A 21 9.94 -9.40 -20.27
N VAL A 22 10.76 -8.83 -21.16
CA VAL A 22 12.23 -8.75 -20.98
C VAL A 22 12.64 -7.51 -20.16
N ALA A 23 11.82 -6.46 -20.12
CA ALA A 23 12.10 -5.27 -19.31
C ALA A 23 11.82 -5.48 -17.81
N CYS A 24 10.92 -6.39 -17.44
CA CYS A 24 10.55 -6.63 -16.04
C CYS A 24 11.58 -7.49 -15.26
N ALA A 25 12.49 -8.18 -15.95
CA ALA A 25 13.53 -9.01 -15.33
C ALA A 25 14.84 -8.24 -15.01
N ARG A 26 14.95 -6.95 -15.40
CA ARG A 26 16.16 -6.12 -15.13
C ARG A 26 15.96 -4.98 -14.12
N SER A 27 14.76 -4.80 -13.57
CA SER A 27 14.51 -3.87 -12.46
C SER A 27 14.42 -4.58 -11.10
N ALA A 28 15.23 -5.63 -10.92
CA ALA A 28 15.60 -6.06 -9.59
C ALA A 28 16.44 -4.95 -8.97
N VAL A 29 15.80 -4.16 -8.11
CA VAL A 29 16.44 -3.27 -7.14
C VAL A 29 17.60 -4.02 -6.52
N ARG A 30 18.83 -3.68 -6.90
CA ARG A 30 20.03 -4.09 -6.15
C ARG A 30 19.89 -3.54 -4.73
N PRO A 31 19.87 -4.37 -3.68
CA PRO A 31 20.27 -3.93 -2.37
C PRO A 31 21.81 -3.99 -2.35
N GLU A 32 22.47 -3.06 -3.04
CA GLU A 32 23.90 -2.83 -2.82
C GLU A 32 24.07 -2.16 -1.46
N CYS A 33 24.24 -3.01 -0.44
CA CYS A 33 25.15 -2.87 0.70
C CYS A 33 24.92 -4.07 1.65
N LEU A 34 25.23 -5.28 1.17
CA LEU A 34 25.52 -6.43 2.02
C LEU A 34 26.95 -6.86 1.68
N SER A 35 27.90 -6.36 2.47
CA SER A 35 29.25 -6.93 2.53
C SER A 35 29.19 -8.32 3.20
N PRO A 36 29.99 -9.30 2.75
CA PRO A 36 30.05 -10.60 3.37
C PRO A 36 30.86 -10.48 4.68
N PHE A 37 30.22 -10.74 5.82
CA PHE A 37 30.96 -11.05 7.04
C PHE A 37 31.38 -12.52 6.95
N GLY A 38 32.68 -12.73 6.86
CA GLY A 38 33.29 -14.05 6.87
C GLY A 38 33.03 -14.78 8.17
N GLU A 39 32.84 -16.09 8.06
CA GLU A 39 32.90 -17.05 9.15
C GLU A 39 34.33 -17.05 9.73
N GLY A 40 34.50 -16.32 10.83
CA GLY A 40 35.65 -16.41 11.70
C GLY A 40 35.34 -17.36 12.86
N THR A 41 36.10 -18.44 12.93
CA THR A 41 36.11 -19.47 13.97
C THR A 41 36.16 -18.88 15.39
N ALA A 42 35.25 -19.35 16.24
CA ALA A 42 35.15 -18.99 17.64
C ALA A 42 36.32 -19.56 18.46
N ALA A 43 37.25 -18.69 18.84
CA ALA A 43 38.16 -18.95 19.95
C ALA A 43 37.41 -18.71 21.28
N LYS A 44 37.30 -19.77 22.10
CA LYS A 44 36.81 -19.68 23.49
C LYS A 44 37.81 -18.89 24.32
N LEU A 45 37.42 -17.69 24.76
CA LEU A 45 38.05 -16.97 25.87
C LEU A 45 37.20 -17.12 27.14
N PRO A 46 37.81 -17.27 28.33
CA PRO A 46 37.11 -17.61 29.56
C PRO A 46 36.35 -16.40 30.13
N GLN A 47 35.09 -16.64 30.50
CA GLN A 47 34.30 -15.77 31.36
C GLN A 47 34.93 -15.72 32.75
N VAL A 48 35.63 -14.62 33.06
CA VAL A 48 36.00 -14.28 34.43
C VAL A 48 35.61 -12.83 34.70
N ALA A 49 34.65 -12.69 35.64
CA ALA A 49 34.35 -11.56 36.50
C ALA A 49 34.70 -10.13 36.02
N SER A 50 33.72 -9.41 35.47
CA SER A 50 33.82 -7.95 35.28
C SER A 50 32.46 -7.23 35.34
N THR A 51 31.46 -7.78 36.03
CA THR A 51 30.14 -7.16 36.22
C THR A 51 30.11 -6.09 37.32
N THR A 52 31.14 -5.95 38.15
CA THR A 52 31.12 -5.02 39.29
C THR A 52 31.79 -3.66 38.99
N LEU A 53 32.67 -3.56 37.98
CA LEU A 53 33.40 -2.31 37.67
C LEU A 53 32.64 -1.38 36.70
N TRP A 54 31.75 -1.93 35.87
CA TRP A 54 30.99 -1.15 34.89
C TRP A 54 29.82 -0.34 35.49
N ASN A 55 29.33 -0.74 36.68
CA ASN A 55 28.24 -0.02 37.34
C ASN A 55 28.73 1.28 38.03
N THR A 56 29.98 1.32 38.48
CA THR A 56 30.57 2.49 39.16
C THR A 56 30.93 3.61 38.17
N VAL A 57 31.46 3.27 36.98
CA VAL A 57 31.80 4.28 35.95
C VAL A 57 30.55 4.91 35.30
N ARG A 58 29.41 4.20 35.31
CA ARG A 58 28.13 4.73 34.81
C ARG A 58 27.50 5.75 35.74
N SER A 59 27.76 5.64 37.05
CA SER A 59 27.27 6.57 38.07
C SER A 59 27.96 7.94 37.98
N ASP A 60 29.27 7.97 37.72
CA ASP A 60 30.03 9.24 37.65
C ASP A 60 29.77 10.05 36.37
N ARG A 61 29.40 9.41 35.25
CA ARG A 61 28.94 10.14 34.05
C ARG A 61 27.52 10.70 34.19
N ALA A 62 26.69 10.12 35.05
CA ALA A 62 25.36 10.68 35.35
C ALA A 62 25.48 11.99 36.13
N ARG A 63 26.43 12.06 37.09
CA ARG A 63 26.62 13.25 37.93
C ARG A 63 27.26 14.45 37.23
N ARG A 64 28.11 14.26 36.22
CA ARG A 64 28.71 15.38 35.45
C ARG A 64 27.81 15.98 34.36
N ARG A 65 26.62 15.42 34.12
CA ARG A 65 25.63 16.01 33.21
C ARG A 65 24.58 16.88 33.91
N GLU A 66 24.57 16.93 35.24
CA GLU A 66 23.64 17.73 36.03
C GLU A 66 24.15 19.15 36.34
N SER A 67 25.33 19.57 35.86
CA SER A 67 25.89 20.90 36.19
C SER A 67 26.21 21.82 35.00
N MET A 68 25.61 21.56 33.83
CA MET A 68 25.50 22.60 32.80
C MET A 68 24.05 23.07 32.76
N ASP A 69 23.71 23.86 33.77
CA ASP A 69 22.57 24.77 33.74
C ASP A 69 22.85 25.83 32.66
N PHE A 70 22.63 25.43 31.41
CA PHE A 70 22.28 26.38 30.37
C PHE A 70 20.91 26.92 30.80
N GLU A 71 20.88 28.13 31.37
CA GLU A 71 19.64 28.89 31.41
C GLU A 71 19.11 28.96 29.97
N PRO A 72 17.91 28.42 29.69
CA PRO A 72 17.31 28.55 28.37
C PRO A 72 16.94 30.02 28.19
N GLU A 73 17.85 30.79 27.59
CA GLU A 73 17.60 32.16 27.14
C GLU A 73 16.32 32.17 26.30
N GLY A 74 15.25 32.68 26.91
CA GLY A 74 14.03 33.07 26.24
C GLY A 74 13.26 31.92 25.59
N SER A 75 12.70 31.01 26.40
CA SER A 75 11.43 30.38 26.04
C SER A 75 10.36 31.48 25.94
N ARG A 76 10.35 32.21 24.81
CA ARG A 76 9.11 32.71 24.24
C ARG A 76 8.29 31.47 23.98
N GLU A 77 7.57 31.01 25.01
CA GLU A 77 6.41 30.15 24.87
C GLU A 77 5.54 30.86 23.86
N SER A 78 5.71 30.44 22.61
CA SER A 78 4.92 30.90 21.51
C SER A 78 3.50 30.55 21.90
N LEU A 79 2.71 31.56 22.26
CA LEU A 79 1.28 31.47 22.56
C LEU A 79 0.49 31.08 21.30
N ILE A 80 1.04 30.20 20.47
CA ILE A 80 0.34 29.61 19.34
C ILE A 80 -0.85 28.88 19.95
N PRO A 81 -2.08 29.31 19.61
CA PRO A 81 -3.27 28.66 20.10
C PRO A 81 -3.20 27.18 19.68
N SER A 82 -3.28 26.27 20.65
CA SER A 82 -3.30 24.81 20.43
C SER A 82 -4.35 24.35 19.41
N ALA A 83 -5.33 25.20 19.09
CA ALA A 83 -6.31 25.00 18.05
C ALA A 83 -5.71 24.94 16.62
N GLN A 84 -4.64 25.68 16.33
CA GLN A 84 -4.05 25.77 14.98
C GLN A 84 -3.17 24.55 14.65
N GLU A 85 -2.39 24.04 15.60
CA GLU A 85 -1.61 22.80 15.47
C GLU A 85 -2.51 21.58 15.11
N ARG A 86 -3.74 21.57 15.64
CA ARG A 86 -4.73 20.53 15.31
C ARG A 86 -5.19 20.55 13.85
N THR A 87 -5.10 21.68 13.14
CA THR A 87 -5.60 21.79 11.75
C THR A 87 -4.68 21.09 10.74
N ALA A 88 -3.37 21.11 10.96
CA ALA A 88 -2.40 20.43 10.12
C ALA A 88 -2.58 18.90 10.19
N GLN A 89 -2.72 18.35 11.40
CA GLN A 89 -2.97 16.92 11.60
C GLN A 89 -4.32 16.46 11.01
N ARG A 90 -5.36 17.31 11.09
CA ARG A 90 -6.66 17.00 10.48
C ARG A 90 -6.57 16.77 8.97
N THR A 91 -5.77 17.56 8.26
CA THR A 91 -5.55 17.39 6.81
C THR A 91 -5.02 15.99 6.51
N HIS A 92 -3.99 15.56 7.24
CA HIS A 92 -3.42 14.22 7.09
C HIS A 92 -4.44 13.12 7.39
N HIS A 93 -5.18 13.23 8.50
CA HIS A 93 -6.19 12.25 8.88
C HIS A 93 -7.33 12.13 7.86
N LEU A 94 -7.79 13.25 7.28
CA LEU A 94 -8.82 13.25 6.24
C LEU A 94 -8.34 12.55 4.97
N LEU A 95 -7.09 12.79 4.56
CA LEU A 95 -6.50 12.12 3.40
C LEU A 95 -6.31 10.61 3.63
N VAL A 96 -5.87 10.22 4.82
CA VAL A 96 -5.79 8.80 5.21
C VAL A 96 -7.19 8.18 5.19
N ALA A 97 -8.17 8.81 5.84
CA ALA A 97 -9.56 8.33 5.86
C ALA A 97 -10.14 8.17 4.44
N GLY A 98 -9.87 9.11 3.53
CA GLY A 98 -10.30 9.02 2.13
C GLY A 98 -9.72 7.80 1.43
N ARG A 99 -8.42 7.52 1.60
CA ARG A 99 -7.78 6.32 1.04
C ARG A 99 -8.38 5.03 1.60
N LEU A 100 -8.63 4.99 2.92
CA LEU A 100 -9.21 3.82 3.57
C LEU A 100 -10.65 3.58 3.14
N ALA A 101 -11.46 4.63 3.02
CA ALA A 101 -12.81 4.56 2.51
C ALA A 101 -12.85 3.99 1.08
N PHE A 102 -11.92 4.43 0.22
CA PHE A 102 -11.78 3.91 -1.13
C PHE A 102 -11.44 2.41 -1.15
N ILE A 103 -10.44 1.97 -0.39
CA ILE A 103 -10.03 0.55 -0.38
C ILE A 103 -11.14 -0.32 0.23
N PHE A 104 -11.72 0.13 1.33
CA PHE A 104 -12.80 -0.58 2.02
C PHE A 104 -14.02 -0.74 1.12
N SER A 105 -14.43 0.30 0.39
CA SER A 105 -15.58 0.22 -0.50
C SER A 105 -15.37 -0.73 -1.68
N HIS A 106 -14.14 -0.82 -2.20
CA HIS A 106 -13.79 -1.80 -3.24
C HIS A 106 -13.75 -3.24 -2.69
N GLY A 107 -13.27 -3.44 -1.45
CA GLY A 107 -13.41 -4.73 -0.77
C GLY A 107 -14.88 -5.12 -0.60
N ALA A 108 -15.73 -4.17 -0.20
CA ALA A 108 -17.17 -4.37 -0.05
C ALA A 108 -17.84 -4.69 -1.40
N LEU A 109 -17.43 -4.05 -2.51
CA LEU A 109 -17.88 -4.40 -3.86
C LEU A 109 -17.59 -5.87 -4.18
N VAL A 110 -16.39 -6.37 -3.86
CA VAL A 110 -16.03 -7.78 -4.10
C VAL A 110 -16.92 -8.71 -3.28
N VAL A 111 -17.20 -8.37 -2.02
CA VAL A 111 -18.13 -9.14 -1.18
C VAL A 111 -19.56 -9.11 -1.75
N SER A 112 -20.05 -7.94 -2.15
CA SER A 112 -21.38 -7.78 -2.75
C SER A 112 -21.51 -8.51 -4.08
N ALA A 113 -20.48 -8.47 -4.93
CA ALA A 113 -20.44 -9.22 -6.18
C ALA A 113 -20.42 -10.73 -5.93
N ALA A 114 -19.63 -11.19 -4.94
CA ALA A 114 -19.65 -12.58 -4.54
C ALA A 114 -21.03 -13.00 -4.01
N ALA A 115 -21.67 -12.22 -3.13
CA ALA A 115 -23.01 -12.54 -2.64
C ALA A 115 -24.06 -12.56 -3.77
N ALA A 116 -23.99 -11.59 -4.68
CA ALA A 116 -24.86 -11.47 -5.85
C ALA A 116 -24.75 -12.69 -6.77
N LEU A 117 -23.53 -13.14 -7.09
CA LEU A 117 -23.30 -14.32 -7.94
C LEU A 117 -23.81 -15.64 -7.34
N GLY A 118 -24.15 -15.67 -6.06
CA GLY A 118 -24.62 -16.87 -5.36
C GLY A 118 -26.10 -16.82 -5.01
N SER A 119 -26.75 -15.70 -5.28
CA SER A 119 -28.19 -15.59 -5.15
C SER A 119 -28.86 -16.20 -6.39
N GLU A 120 -29.95 -16.94 -6.18
CA GLU A 120 -30.81 -17.39 -7.28
C GLU A 120 -31.57 -16.22 -7.94
N SER A 121 -31.67 -15.08 -7.24
CA SER A 121 -32.27 -13.87 -7.81
C SER A 121 -31.27 -13.14 -8.69
N ASP A 122 -31.67 -12.74 -9.90
CA ASP A 122 -30.90 -11.89 -10.81
C ASP A 122 -30.65 -10.51 -10.17
N PRO A 123 -29.48 -10.29 -9.55
CA PRO A 123 -29.23 -9.07 -8.83
C PRO A 123 -28.91 -7.97 -9.84
N SER A 124 -29.51 -6.79 -9.67
CA SER A 124 -29.15 -5.64 -10.49
C SER A 124 -27.70 -5.22 -10.20
N TRP A 125 -26.85 -5.22 -11.23
CA TRP A 125 -25.46 -4.75 -11.13
C TRP A 125 -25.35 -3.32 -10.58
N TRP A 126 -26.39 -2.50 -10.73
CA TRP A 126 -26.44 -1.17 -10.12
C TRP A 126 -26.41 -1.22 -8.60
N VAL A 127 -27.10 -2.20 -8.00
CA VAL A 127 -27.12 -2.40 -6.54
C VAL A 127 -25.77 -2.93 -6.06
N VAL A 128 -25.17 -3.86 -6.82
CA VAL A 128 -23.85 -4.45 -6.52
C VAL A 128 -22.76 -3.37 -6.45
N PHE A 129 -22.84 -2.33 -7.29
CA PHE A 129 -21.87 -1.24 -7.34
C PHE A 129 -22.13 -0.08 -6.35
N VAL A 130 -23.26 -0.07 -5.62
CA VAL A 130 -23.56 0.99 -4.65
C VAL A 130 -22.43 1.20 -3.61
N PRO A 131 -21.84 0.15 -3.00
CA PRO A 131 -20.78 0.33 -2.01
C PRO A 131 -19.58 1.13 -2.57
N VAL A 132 -19.13 0.79 -3.79
CA VAL A 132 -17.97 1.47 -4.39
C VAL A 132 -18.28 2.93 -4.73
N TRP A 133 -19.48 3.23 -5.23
CA TRP A 133 -19.89 4.61 -5.53
C TRP A 133 -20.02 5.47 -4.27
N LEU A 134 -20.59 4.93 -3.20
CA LEU A 134 -20.63 5.62 -1.91
C LEU A 134 -19.23 5.87 -1.36
N GLY A 135 -18.34 4.89 -1.46
CA GLY A 135 -16.95 5.05 -1.07
C GLY A 135 -16.20 6.09 -1.91
N ASN A 136 -16.41 6.12 -3.22
CA ASN A 136 -15.85 7.13 -4.12
C ASN A 136 -16.37 8.53 -3.79
N ALA A 137 -17.68 8.68 -3.55
CA ALA A 137 -18.27 9.96 -3.14
C ALA A 137 -17.73 10.43 -1.79
N LEU A 138 -17.63 9.53 -0.80
CA LEU A 138 -17.02 9.83 0.50
C LEU A 138 -15.55 10.22 0.37
N CYS A 139 -14.79 9.51 -0.47
CA CYS A 139 -13.40 9.82 -0.75
C CYS A 139 -13.24 11.23 -1.34
N LEU A 140 -14.07 11.60 -2.33
CA LEU A 140 -14.09 12.94 -2.90
C LEU A 140 -14.41 14.00 -1.83
N ALA A 141 -15.43 13.77 -1.01
CA ALA A 141 -15.81 14.68 0.06
C ALA A 141 -14.68 14.89 1.08
N LEU A 142 -14.00 13.80 1.48
CA LEU A 142 -12.86 13.85 2.41
C LEU A 142 -11.64 14.56 1.80
N ILE A 143 -11.36 14.38 0.52
CA ILE A 143 -10.29 15.09 -0.18
C ILE A 143 -10.59 16.59 -0.23
N VAL A 144 -11.81 16.98 -0.60
CA VAL A 144 -12.23 18.39 -0.63
C VAL A 144 -12.16 18.98 0.78
N ALA A 145 -12.67 18.27 1.80
CA ALA A 145 -12.58 18.70 3.19
C ALA A 145 -11.14 18.85 3.68
N SER A 146 -10.22 17.99 3.22
CA SER A 146 -8.80 18.09 3.58
C SER A 146 -8.14 19.37 3.08
N TRP A 147 -8.55 19.89 1.92
CA TRP A 147 -8.07 21.19 1.44
C TRP A 147 -8.51 22.29 2.38
N PHE A 148 -9.81 22.40 2.68
CA PHE A 148 -10.32 23.41 3.60
C PHE A 148 -9.69 23.31 5.00
N ALA A 149 -9.39 22.09 5.46
CA ALA A 149 -8.70 21.86 6.73
C ALA A 149 -7.25 22.40 6.75
N SER A 150 -6.59 22.47 5.58
CA SER A 150 -5.20 22.95 5.45
C SER A 150 -5.07 24.48 5.42
N CYS A 151 -6.11 25.21 4.99
CA CYS A 151 -6.07 26.66 4.79
C CYS A 151 -5.68 27.46 6.04
N PRO A 152 -6.24 27.20 7.24
CA PRO A 152 -5.90 27.97 8.44
C PRO A 152 -4.42 27.85 8.83
N TYR A 153 -3.84 26.65 8.69
CA TYR A 153 -2.43 26.42 8.97
C TYR A 153 -1.52 27.14 7.95
N ILE A 154 -1.87 27.06 6.67
CA ILE A 154 -1.13 27.76 5.60
C ILE A 154 -1.15 29.27 5.83
N GLN A 155 -2.32 29.84 6.13
CA GLN A 155 -2.47 31.26 6.40
C GLN A 155 -1.60 31.71 7.59
N LEU A 156 -1.55 30.91 8.65
CA LEU A 156 -0.74 31.20 9.84
C LEU A 156 0.76 31.15 9.56
N CYS A 157 1.23 30.14 8.86
CA CYS A 157 2.63 30.07 8.46
C CYS A 157 3.03 31.23 7.54
N LEU A 158 2.13 31.65 6.64
CA LEU A 158 2.35 32.81 5.77
C LEU A 158 2.39 34.12 6.59
N SER A 159 1.53 34.29 7.60
CA SER A 159 1.57 35.47 8.47
C SER A 159 2.85 35.54 9.29
N GLU A 160 3.34 34.40 9.77
CA GLU A 160 4.60 34.29 10.53
C GLU A 160 5.85 34.25 9.64
N ARG A 161 5.67 34.22 8.30
CA ARG A 161 6.75 34.09 7.31
C ARG A 161 7.66 32.88 7.55
N GLN A 162 7.11 31.80 8.08
CA GLN A 162 7.82 30.55 8.36
C GLN A 162 7.22 29.42 7.52
N ALA A 163 8.06 28.51 7.02
CA ALA A 163 7.58 27.33 6.28
C ALA A 163 6.95 26.26 7.19
N ARG A 164 7.19 26.35 8.50
CA ARG A 164 6.80 25.40 9.54
C ARG A 164 6.69 26.13 10.87
N LEU A 165 5.68 25.81 11.68
CA LEU A 165 5.52 26.36 13.03
C LEU A 165 5.90 25.31 14.08
N GLY A 166 7.10 25.40 14.63
CA GLY A 166 7.61 24.45 15.61
C GLY A 166 7.99 23.08 15.04
N ASP A 167 8.69 22.28 15.86
CA ASP A 167 9.32 21.04 15.42
C ASP A 167 8.39 19.83 15.29
N ASN A 168 7.12 19.97 15.66
CA ASN A 168 6.12 18.90 15.60
C ASN A 168 5.14 19.06 14.43
N ASN A 169 5.06 20.23 13.80
CA ASN A 169 4.09 20.49 12.73
C ASN A 169 4.65 20.12 11.35
N PRO A 170 3.83 19.77 10.35
CA PRO A 170 4.32 19.50 9.00
C PRO A 170 4.78 20.78 8.30
N SER A 171 5.84 20.69 7.50
CA SER A 171 6.29 21.81 6.65
C SER A 171 5.37 22.01 5.45
N ILE A 172 5.03 23.26 5.15
CA ILE A 172 4.13 23.60 4.04
C ILE A 172 4.69 23.12 2.71
N LEU A 173 5.96 23.41 2.44
CA LEU A 173 6.56 23.20 1.12
C LEU A 173 6.90 21.73 0.87
N THR A 174 7.29 21.00 1.92
CA THR A 174 7.84 19.64 1.78
C THR A 174 6.86 18.53 2.11
N GLU A 175 5.78 18.85 2.85
CA GLU A 175 4.79 17.85 3.28
C GLU A 175 3.38 18.21 2.81
N ILE A 176 2.87 19.38 3.16
CA ILE A 176 1.48 19.77 2.86
C ILE A 176 1.27 19.97 1.35
N LEU A 177 2.13 20.75 0.69
CA LEU A 177 1.99 21.05 -0.73
C LEU A 177 2.03 19.77 -1.59
N PRO A 178 3.00 18.84 -1.41
CA PRO A 178 2.96 17.54 -2.06
C PRO A 178 1.66 16.78 -1.77
N ASP A 179 1.20 16.75 -0.52
CA ASP A 179 -0.05 16.06 -0.17
C ASP A 179 -1.27 16.67 -0.88
N ILE A 180 -1.34 18.00 -1.01
CA ILE A 180 -2.38 18.71 -1.77
C ILE A 180 -2.30 18.37 -3.27
N VAL A 181 -1.11 18.44 -3.87
CA VAL A 181 -0.92 18.06 -5.29
C VAL A 181 -1.34 16.61 -5.51
N MET A 182 -0.97 15.72 -4.58
CA MET A 182 -1.36 14.32 -4.63
C MET A 182 -2.84 14.07 -4.38
N ALA A 183 -3.51 14.96 -3.65
CA ALA A 183 -4.94 14.96 -3.45
C ALA A 183 -5.67 15.38 -4.74
N PHE A 184 -5.21 16.41 -5.45
CA PHE A 184 -5.72 16.77 -6.77
C PHE A 184 -5.60 15.65 -7.80
N LEU A 185 -4.42 15.03 -7.89
CA LEU A 185 -4.24 13.85 -8.74
C LEU A 185 -5.15 12.69 -8.29
N GLY A 186 -5.40 12.58 -6.98
CA GLY A 186 -6.38 11.67 -6.41
C GLY A 186 -7.81 11.93 -6.89
N LEU A 187 -8.25 13.20 -6.98
CA LEU A 187 -9.56 13.56 -7.52
C LEU A 187 -9.72 13.10 -8.97
N ILE A 188 -8.71 13.38 -9.80
CA ILE A 188 -8.68 12.96 -11.20
C ILE A 188 -8.76 11.42 -11.28
N PHE A 189 -7.96 10.72 -10.47
CA PHE A 189 -7.97 9.26 -10.39
C PHE A 189 -9.35 8.71 -10.01
N ILE A 190 -10.01 9.26 -9.00
CA ILE A 190 -11.35 8.81 -8.56
C ILE A 190 -12.41 9.09 -9.62
N ALA A 191 -12.34 10.24 -10.31
CA ALA A 191 -13.27 10.56 -11.39
C ALA A 191 -13.13 9.56 -12.56
N PHE A 192 -11.90 9.18 -12.93
CA PHE A 192 -11.68 8.14 -13.93
C PHE A 192 -12.12 6.76 -13.45
N SER A 193 -11.88 6.41 -12.17
CA SER A 193 -12.36 5.14 -11.58
C SER A 193 -13.88 5.04 -11.64
N LEU A 194 -14.58 6.09 -11.20
CA LEU A 194 -16.04 6.15 -11.23
C LEU A 194 -16.57 6.03 -12.66
N THR A 195 -15.93 6.69 -13.63
CA THR A 195 -16.30 6.57 -15.04
C THR A 195 -16.12 5.14 -15.55
N ALA A 196 -14.99 4.50 -15.24
CA ALA A 196 -14.70 3.12 -15.62
C ALA A 196 -15.69 2.13 -15.00
N GLU A 197 -16.04 2.32 -13.73
CA GLU A 197 -17.03 1.53 -12.98
C GLU A 197 -18.44 1.68 -13.56
N ILE A 198 -18.88 2.90 -13.89
CA ILE A 198 -20.19 3.13 -14.54
C ILE A 198 -20.23 2.44 -15.91
N MET A 199 -19.15 2.54 -16.70
CA MET A 199 -19.05 1.84 -17.98
C MET A 199 -19.08 0.32 -17.80
N LEU A 200 -18.40 -0.21 -16.79
CA LEU A 200 -18.40 -1.63 -16.47
C LEU A 200 -19.79 -2.11 -16.03
N CYS A 201 -20.46 -1.36 -15.16
CA CYS A 201 -21.80 -1.66 -14.68
C CYS A 201 -22.82 -1.70 -15.84
N ARG A 202 -22.72 -0.74 -16.77
CA ARG A 202 -23.53 -0.74 -18.02
C ARG A 202 -23.22 -1.95 -18.89
N TYR A 203 -21.94 -2.28 -19.07
CA TYR A 203 -21.52 -3.47 -19.82
C TYR A 203 -22.12 -4.75 -19.21
N LEU A 204 -21.99 -4.94 -17.89
CA LEU A 204 -22.51 -6.10 -17.18
C LEU A 204 -24.05 -6.18 -17.25
N SER A 205 -24.74 -5.04 -17.10
CA SER A 205 -26.20 -4.96 -17.21
C SER A 205 -26.69 -5.30 -18.63
N SER A 206 -25.98 -4.85 -19.66
CA SER A 206 -26.34 -5.13 -21.06
C SER A 206 -26.07 -6.59 -21.42
N SER A 207 -24.96 -7.15 -20.93
CA SER A 207 -24.61 -8.56 -21.06
C SER A 207 -25.66 -9.47 -20.43
N GLN A 208 -26.17 -9.12 -19.25
CA GLN A 208 -27.25 -9.87 -18.58
C GLN A 208 -28.55 -9.91 -19.40
N ARG A 209 -28.81 -8.87 -20.23
CA ARG A 209 -29.97 -8.82 -21.13
C ARG A 209 -29.75 -9.54 -22.47
N GLY A 210 -28.56 -10.12 -22.70
CA GLY A 210 -28.19 -10.75 -23.97
C GLY A 210 -27.91 -9.75 -25.10
N GLU A 211 -27.76 -8.45 -24.79
CA GLU A 211 -27.32 -7.45 -25.77
C GLU A 211 -25.82 -7.62 -26.03
N THR A 212 -25.34 -7.39 -27.27
CA THR A 212 -23.92 -7.47 -27.63
C THR A 212 -23.15 -6.27 -27.04
N PRO A 213 -22.47 -6.41 -25.90
CA PRO A 213 -21.98 -5.25 -25.17
C PRO A 213 -20.51 -4.98 -25.51
N PHE A 214 -20.17 -3.71 -25.74
CA PHE A 214 -18.79 -3.32 -26.04
C PHE A 214 -17.99 -3.14 -24.74
N ILE A 215 -17.09 -4.07 -24.41
CA ILE A 215 -16.21 -3.98 -23.23
C ILE A 215 -15.10 -2.93 -23.37
N LEU A 216 -14.76 -2.56 -24.62
CA LEU A 216 -13.61 -1.73 -24.96
C LEU A 216 -13.55 -0.38 -24.21
N PRO A 217 -14.65 0.42 -24.10
CA PRO A 217 -14.59 1.70 -23.40
C PRO A 217 -14.24 1.56 -21.91
N SER A 218 -14.82 0.56 -21.24
CA SER A 218 -14.53 0.28 -19.83
C SER A 218 -13.08 -0.17 -19.65
N ALA A 219 -12.60 -1.08 -20.51
CA ALA A 219 -11.22 -1.56 -20.46
C ALA A 219 -10.20 -0.42 -20.68
N VAL A 220 -10.43 0.47 -21.64
CA VAL A 220 -9.57 1.64 -21.90
C VAL A 220 -9.54 2.58 -20.68
N ALA A 221 -10.69 2.84 -20.06
CA ALA A 221 -10.76 3.66 -18.86
C ALA A 221 -9.98 3.02 -17.70
N PHE A 222 -10.13 1.71 -17.46
CA PHE A 222 -9.34 1.01 -16.44
C PHE A 222 -7.84 0.98 -16.75
N ILE A 223 -7.43 0.84 -18.02
CA ILE A 223 -6.02 0.94 -18.42
C ILE A 223 -5.46 2.32 -18.04
N ALA A 224 -6.18 3.40 -18.33
CA ALA A 224 -5.75 4.76 -17.96
C ALA A 224 -5.61 4.92 -16.43
N VAL A 225 -6.60 4.47 -15.66
CA VAL A 225 -6.56 4.46 -14.18
C VAL A 225 -5.36 3.66 -13.67
N SER A 226 -5.11 2.49 -14.28
CA SER A 226 -4.01 1.60 -13.89
C SER A 226 -2.63 2.19 -14.14
N VAL A 227 -2.45 2.86 -15.28
CA VAL A 227 -1.22 3.58 -15.61
C VAL A 227 -0.99 4.71 -14.61
N LEU A 228 -2.02 5.50 -14.30
CA LEU A 228 -1.93 6.57 -13.29
C LEU A 228 -1.56 6.03 -11.91
N ALA A 229 -2.18 4.92 -11.47
CA ALA A 229 -1.82 4.24 -10.22
C ALA A 229 -0.35 3.80 -10.23
N SER A 230 0.09 3.18 -11.33
CA SER A 230 1.45 2.65 -11.45
C SER A 230 2.50 3.78 -11.45
N CYS A 231 2.26 4.85 -12.22
CA CYS A 231 3.08 6.06 -12.22
C CYS A 231 3.16 6.68 -10.83
N ARG A 232 2.03 6.80 -10.12
CA ARG A 232 2.00 7.29 -8.74
C ARG A 232 2.86 6.42 -7.82
N GLY A 233 2.73 5.11 -7.93
CA GLY A 233 3.51 4.16 -7.12
C GLY A 233 5.01 4.25 -7.39
N LEU A 234 5.43 4.48 -8.63
CA LEU A 234 6.84 4.65 -8.99
C LEU A 234 7.41 6.00 -8.52
N CYS A 235 6.63 7.07 -8.63
CA CYS A 235 7.08 8.42 -8.24
C CYS A 235 7.09 8.63 -6.72
N ILE A 236 6.22 7.93 -5.96
CA ILE A 236 6.00 8.20 -4.53
C ILE A 236 6.41 7.02 -3.67
N ARG A 237 7.53 7.20 -2.97
CA ARG A 237 8.15 6.15 -2.14
C ARG A 237 7.29 5.71 -0.95
N ALA A 238 6.42 6.58 -0.42
CA ALA A 238 5.72 6.37 0.86
C ALA A 238 4.67 5.23 0.85
N SER A 239 4.25 4.74 -0.32
CA SER A 239 3.29 3.63 -0.44
C SER A 239 3.42 2.91 -1.79
N SER A 240 4.60 2.97 -2.39
CA SER A 240 4.87 2.57 -3.77
C SER A 240 4.37 1.17 -4.12
N ALA A 241 4.64 0.19 -3.27
CA ALA A 241 4.32 -1.22 -3.54
C ALA A 241 2.82 -1.44 -3.81
N MET A 242 1.93 -0.82 -3.02
CA MET A 242 0.49 -1.02 -3.19
C MET A 242 0.00 -0.48 -4.53
N PHE A 243 0.34 0.77 -4.84
CA PHE A 243 -0.08 1.41 -6.09
C PHE A 243 0.53 0.72 -7.32
N VAL A 244 1.77 0.25 -7.24
CA VAL A 244 2.41 -0.50 -8.33
C VAL A 244 1.75 -1.87 -8.51
N PHE A 245 1.63 -2.69 -7.48
CA PHE A 245 1.05 -4.03 -7.62
C PHE A 245 -0.43 -4.00 -7.97
N PHE A 246 -1.21 -3.09 -7.38
CA PHE A 246 -2.62 -2.92 -7.73
C PHE A 246 -2.77 -2.40 -9.16
N GLY A 247 -2.04 -1.35 -9.54
CA GLY A 247 -2.07 -0.79 -10.89
C GLY A 247 -1.67 -1.82 -11.96
N LEU A 248 -0.59 -2.58 -11.73
CA LEU A 248 -0.20 -3.66 -12.63
C LEU A 248 -1.24 -4.78 -12.72
N GLY A 249 -1.87 -5.14 -11.59
CA GLY A 249 -2.95 -6.12 -11.56
C GLY A 249 -4.14 -5.70 -12.42
N VAL A 250 -4.67 -4.49 -12.20
CA VAL A 250 -5.77 -3.94 -13.00
C VAL A 250 -5.38 -3.82 -14.47
N LEU A 251 -4.17 -3.34 -14.77
CA LEU A 251 -3.69 -3.17 -16.15
C LEU A 251 -3.68 -4.50 -16.90
N THR A 252 -3.04 -5.51 -16.32
CA THR A 252 -2.89 -6.82 -16.94
C THR A 252 -4.22 -7.57 -17.03
N THR A 253 -5.10 -7.46 -16.03
CA THR A 253 -6.46 -8.00 -16.13
C THR A 253 -7.28 -7.30 -17.21
N SER A 254 -7.16 -5.97 -17.36
CA SER A 254 -7.88 -5.20 -18.39
C SER A 254 -7.38 -5.51 -19.80
N VAL A 255 -6.07 -5.78 -19.97
CA VAL A 255 -5.53 -6.25 -21.25
C VAL A 255 -5.95 -7.69 -21.52
N ALA A 256 -5.89 -8.56 -20.51
CA ALA A 256 -6.30 -9.94 -20.64
C ALA A 256 -7.79 -10.08 -20.98
N SER A 257 -8.67 -9.23 -20.43
CA SER A 257 -10.11 -9.26 -20.74
C SER A 257 -10.42 -8.90 -22.19
N LEU A 258 -9.54 -8.17 -22.88
CA LEU A 258 -9.64 -7.90 -24.32
C LEU A 258 -9.11 -9.05 -25.19
N CYS A 259 -8.21 -9.88 -24.64
CA CYS A 259 -7.55 -10.96 -25.37
C CYS A 259 -8.22 -12.32 -25.18
N VAL A 260 -8.96 -12.52 -24.08
CA VAL A 260 -9.57 -13.79 -23.72
C VAL A 260 -10.99 -13.89 -24.30
N GLU A 261 -11.16 -14.76 -25.29
CA GLU A 261 -12.47 -15.09 -25.86
C GLU A 261 -13.38 -15.71 -24.77
N GLY A 262 -14.60 -15.19 -24.61
CA GLY A 262 -15.56 -15.64 -23.60
C GLY A 262 -15.40 -15.01 -22.21
N GLY A 263 -14.37 -14.17 -21.98
CA GLY A 263 -14.20 -13.43 -20.73
C GLY A 263 -14.08 -14.34 -19.49
N LEU A 264 -14.69 -13.92 -18.37
CA LEU A 264 -14.67 -14.66 -17.09
C LEU A 264 -15.39 -16.02 -17.16
N LEU A 265 -16.37 -16.15 -18.05
CA LEU A 265 -17.16 -17.38 -18.21
C LEU A 265 -16.52 -18.37 -19.22
N GLY A 266 -15.49 -17.92 -19.96
CA GLY A 266 -14.75 -18.78 -20.87
C GLY A 266 -13.89 -19.82 -20.16
N SER A 267 -13.46 -20.86 -20.89
CA SER A 267 -12.56 -21.93 -20.40
C SER A 267 -11.21 -21.41 -19.87
N SER A 268 -10.86 -20.17 -20.22
CA SER A 268 -9.64 -19.47 -19.80
C SER A 268 -9.89 -18.30 -18.84
N GLY A 269 -11.07 -18.23 -18.20
CA GLY A 269 -11.41 -17.16 -17.24
C GLY A 269 -10.43 -17.04 -16.07
N TRP A 270 -9.74 -18.12 -15.68
CA TRP A 270 -8.68 -18.11 -14.66
C TRP A 270 -7.53 -17.15 -14.99
N VAL A 271 -7.26 -16.88 -16.28
CA VAL A 271 -6.22 -15.94 -16.74
C VAL A 271 -6.51 -14.52 -16.28
N LEU A 272 -7.79 -14.16 -16.08
CA LEU A 272 -8.19 -12.83 -15.63
C LEU A 272 -7.94 -12.61 -14.13
N VAL A 273 -7.91 -13.70 -13.35
CA VAL A 273 -7.69 -13.67 -11.90
C VAL A 273 -6.21 -13.78 -11.55
N LEU A 274 -5.41 -14.46 -12.38
CA LEU A 274 -3.99 -14.70 -12.14
C LEU A 274 -3.17 -13.43 -11.81
N PRO A 275 -3.36 -12.28 -12.49
CA PRO A 275 -2.60 -11.08 -12.14
C PRO A 275 -2.85 -10.59 -10.71
N TRP A 276 -4.08 -10.73 -10.22
CA TRP A 276 -4.43 -10.38 -8.84
C TRP A 276 -3.72 -11.28 -7.83
N CYS A 277 -3.57 -12.57 -8.12
CA CYS A 277 -2.77 -13.49 -7.29
C CYS A 277 -1.31 -13.02 -7.19
N VAL A 278 -0.72 -12.64 -8.33
CA VAL A 278 0.68 -12.14 -8.38
C VAL A 278 0.81 -10.83 -7.61
N SER A 279 -0.14 -9.91 -7.77
CA SER A 279 -0.17 -8.65 -7.02
C SER A 279 -0.31 -8.87 -5.52
N ALA A 280 -1.19 -9.78 -5.08
CA ALA A 280 -1.35 -10.13 -3.66
C ALA A 280 -0.08 -10.76 -3.08
N ALA A 281 0.59 -11.66 -3.82
CA ALA A 281 1.88 -12.21 -3.41
C ALA A 281 2.96 -11.11 -3.29
N GLY A 282 3.04 -10.20 -4.25
CA GLY A 282 3.96 -9.06 -4.21
C GLY A 282 3.72 -8.14 -3.00
N LEU A 283 2.46 -7.87 -2.68
CA LEU A 283 2.07 -7.11 -1.49
C LEU A 283 2.46 -7.83 -0.20
N LEU A 284 2.20 -9.13 -0.10
CA LEU A 284 2.56 -9.94 1.06
C LEU A 284 4.08 -9.96 1.29
N VAL A 285 4.86 -10.17 0.23
CA VAL A 285 6.34 -10.11 0.29
C VAL A 285 6.81 -8.71 0.71
N SER A 286 6.22 -7.65 0.15
CA SER A 286 6.55 -6.28 0.53
C SER A 286 6.28 -6.00 2.01
N ALA A 287 5.12 -6.44 2.52
CA ALA A 287 4.74 -6.31 3.92
C ALA A 287 5.69 -7.10 4.85
N ALA A 288 6.09 -8.31 4.44
CA ALA A 288 7.07 -9.14 5.16
C ALA A 288 8.44 -8.47 5.26
N LEU A 289 8.95 -7.93 4.16
CA LEU A 289 10.23 -7.22 4.13
C LEU A 289 10.20 -5.94 4.98
N ARG A 290 9.10 -5.18 4.93
CA ARG A 290 8.89 -3.98 5.75
C ARG A 290 8.90 -4.32 7.25
N LEU A 291 8.18 -5.37 7.66
CA LEU A 291 8.16 -5.80 9.05
C LEU A 291 9.57 -6.19 9.52
N ARG A 292 10.29 -7.02 8.74
CA ARG A 292 11.66 -7.44 9.06
C ARG A 292 12.59 -6.25 9.28
N GLY A 293 12.56 -5.27 8.37
CA GLY A 293 13.40 -4.06 8.45
C GLY A 293 13.11 -3.16 9.66
N CYS A 294 11.90 -3.21 10.22
CA CYS A 294 11.48 -2.29 11.28
C CYS A 294 11.34 -2.98 12.66
N THR A 295 11.57 -4.30 12.76
CA THR A 295 11.33 -5.11 13.98
C THR A 295 11.97 -4.55 15.26
N ARG A 296 13.11 -3.87 15.15
CA ARG A 296 13.85 -3.32 16.32
C ARG A 296 13.27 -2.02 16.88
N VAL A 297 12.48 -1.29 16.10
CA VAL A 297 12.00 0.07 16.40
C VAL A 297 10.49 0.11 16.67
N ILE A 298 9.78 -0.90 16.17
CA ILE A 298 8.32 -1.03 16.27
C ILE A 298 7.89 -1.42 17.68
N THR A 299 6.81 -0.81 18.18
CA THR A 299 6.18 -1.15 19.47
C THR A 299 5.43 -2.48 19.41
N ARG A 300 5.07 -3.06 20.57
CA ARG A 300 4.31 -4.34 20.60
C ARG A 300 2.96 -4.24 19.87
N GLU A 301 2.25 -3.12 20.02
CA GLU A 301 0.94 -2.89 19.37
C GLU A 301 1.10 -2.82 17.84
N GLU A 302 2.02 -1.99 17.35
CA GLU A 302 2.30 -1.88 15.91
C GLU A 302 2.76 -3.21 15.31
N ARG A 303 3.57 -3.99 16.05
CA ARG A 303 4.00 -5.32 15.60
C ARG A 303 2.81 -6.26 15.45
N CYS A 304 1.86 -6.25 16.39
CA CYS A 304 0.63 -7.03 16.30
C CYS A 304 -0.19 -6.63 15.06
N LEU A 305 -0.37 -5.32 14.83
CA LEU A 305 -1.10 -4.81 13.67
C LEU A 305 -0.45 -5.20 12.33
N ARG A 306 0.88 -5.16 12.24
CA ARG A 306 1.63 -5.58 11.04
C ARG A 306 1.56 -7.10 10.80
N ILE A 307 1.51 -7.91 11.86
CA ILE A 307 1.28 -9.37 11.74
C ILE A 307 -0.15 -9.65 11.27
N ALA A 308 -1.13 -8.95 11.83
CA ALA A 308 -2.52 -9.04 11.39
C ALA A 308 -2.69 -8.61 9.92
N GLU A 309 -1.98 -7.56 9.49
CA GLU A 309 -1.93 -7.11 8.09
C GLU A 309 -1.42 -8.23 7.17
N GLN A 310 -0.35 -8.92 7.56
CA GLN A 310 0.19 -10.05 6.80
C GLN A 310 -0.77 -11.24 6.76
N ALA A 311 -1.46 -11.53 7.87
CA ALA A 311 -2.45 -12.60 7.92
C ALA A 311 -3.64 -12.31 6.98
N ALA A 312 -4.15 -11.08 6.96
CA ALA A 312 -5.21 -10.66 6.05
C ALA A 312 -4.75 -10.67 4.58
N LEU A 313 -3.52 -10.23 4.28
CA LEU A 313 -2.95 -10.33 2.92
C LEU A 313 -2.75 -11.78 2.48
N LEU A 314 -2.36 -12.67 3.41
CA LEU A 314 -2.24 -14.10 3.15
C LEU A 314 -3.60 -14.74 2.86
N GLU A 315 -4.65 -14.33 3.60
CA GLU A 315 -6.04 -14.74 3.33
C GLU A 315 -6.47 -14.33 1.92
N VAL A 316 -6.26 -13.06 1.54
CA VAL A 316 -6.57 -12.58 0.17
C VAL A 316 -5.81 -13.39 -0.88
N PHE A 317 -4.50 -13.62 -0.67
CA PHE A 317 -3.70 -14.42 -1.59
C PHE A 317 -4.21 -15.86 -1.72
N ALA A 318 -4.50 -16.52 -0.60
CA ALA A 318 -5.01 -17.90 -0.58
C ALA A 318 -6.37 -18.00 -1.27
N ALA A 319 -7.28 -17.05 -1.00
CA ALA A 319 -8.59 -16.98 -1.63
C ALA A 319 -8.49 -16.81 -3.16
N LEU A 320 -7.64 -15.90 -3.63
CA LEU A 320 -7.38 -15.70 -5.05
C LEU A 320 -6.75 -16.94 -5.70
N LEU A 321 -5.80 -17.61 -5.03
CA LEU A 321 -5.17 -18.83 -5.50
C LEU A 321 -6.19 -19.97 -5.64
N ILE A 322 -7.07 -20.15 -4.64
CA ILE A 322 -8.16 -21.11 -4.70
C ILE A 322 -9.06 -20.82 -5.90
N MET A 323 -9.43 -19.55 -6.14
CA MET A 323 -10.21 -19.19 -7.33
C MET A 323 -9.50 -19.54 -8.64
N VAL A 324 -8.19 -19.27 -8.77
CA VAL A 324 -7.41 -19.64 -9.96
C VAL A 324 -7.37 -21.15 -10.17
N LEU A 325 -7.12 -21.92 -9.12
CA LEU A 325 -7.08 -23.40 -9.20
C LEU A 325 -8.44 -23.97 -9.57
N MET A 326 -9.52 -23.46 -8.97
CA MET A 326 -10.88 -23.91 -9.26
C MET A 326 -11.28 -23.55 -10.69
N LEU A 327 -10.95 -22.35 -11.18
CA LEU A 327 -11.26 -21.96 -12.55
C LEU A 327 -10.41 -22.71 -13.58
N SER A 328 -9.15 -23.07 -13.26
CA SER A 328 -8.26 -23.78 -14.19
C SER A 328 -8.59 -25.26 -14.33
N MET A 329 -8.93 -25.95 -13.23
CA MET A 329 -9.29 -27.37 -13.24
C MET A 329 -10.58 -27.66 -14.02
N ASN A 330 -11.44 -26.65 -14.19
CA ASN A 330 -12.76 -26.80 -14.81
C ASN A 330 -12.80 -26.51 -16.32
N GLY A 331 -11.67 -26.10 -16.93
CA GLY A 331 -11.61 -25.69 -18.34
C GLY A 331 -11.72 -26.81 -19.38
N GLY A 332 -11.88 -28.08 -18.97
CA GLY A 332 -11.78 -29.25 -19.88
C GLY A 332 -12.96 -30.22 -19.90
N CYS A 333 -14.06 -29.95 -19.18
CA CYS A 333 -15.20 -30.87 -19.11
C CYS A 333 -16.44 -30.29 -19.82
N ASP A 334 -16.53 -30.49 -21.13
CA ASP A 334 -17.69 -30.15 -22.00
C ASP A 334 -18.97 -30.97 -21.73
N GLY A 335 -19.08 -31.64 -20.56
CA GLY A 335 -19.96 -32.79 -20.40
C GLY A 335 -21.23 -32.66 -19.53
N GLY A 336 -21.59 -31.51 -18.96
CA GLY A 336 -22.91 -31.44 -18.30
C GLY A 336 -23.24 -30.25 -17.41
N GLU A 337 -24.50 -29.82 -17.49
CA GLU A 337 -25.13 -28.75 -16.69
C GLU A 337 -24.96 -28.95 -15.17
N ARG A 338 -24.90 -30.21 -14.69
CA ARG A 338 -24.68 -30.54 -13.26
C ARG A 338 -23.33 -30.09 -12.71
N LEU A 339 -22.32 -29.93 -13.57
CA LEU A 339 -21.01 -29.41 -13.17
C LEU A 339 -21.04 -27.89 -12.97
N HIS A 340 -22.02 -27.17 -13.52
CA HIS A 340 -22.09 -25.71 -13.39
C HIS A 340 -22.54 -25.28 -11.99
N GLU A 341 -23.46 -26.04 -11.38
CA GLU A 341 -24.00 -25.79 -10.05
C GLU A 341 -22.95 -26.02 -8.93
N GLY A 342 -22.07 -27.02 -9.11
CA GLY A 342 -20.95 -27.27 -8.19
C GLY A 342 -19.87 -26.18 -8.23
N ARG A 343 -19.62 -25.55 -9.40
CA ARG A 343 -18.61 -24.49 -9.58
C ARG A 343 -18.93 -23.24 -8.76
N CYS A 344 -20.19 -22.80 -8.76
CA CYS A 344 -20.58 -21.61 -8.02
C CYS A 344 -20.37 -21.78 -6.51
N ARG A 345 -20.56 -22.99 -5.94
CA ARG A 345 -20.47 -23.20 -4.48
C ARG A 345 -19.09 -22.94 -3.88
N LEU A 346 -18.01 -23.09 -4.64
CA LEU A 346 -16.63 -22.91 -4.13
C LEU A 346 -15.99 -21.59 -4.54
N VAL A 347 -16.34 -21.04 -5.71
CA VAL A 347 -15.81 -19.73 -6.15
C VAL A 347 -16.41 -18.59 -5.31
N LEU A 348 -17.67 -18.73 -4.88
CA LEU A 348 -18.34 -17.73 -4.04
C LEU A 348 -17.65 -17.44 -2.71
N PRO A 349 -17.40 -18.43 -1.83
CA PRO A 349 -16.77 -18.18 -0.54
C PRO A 349 -15.35 -17.65 -0.71
N ALA A 350 -14.63 -18.08 -1.75
CA ALA A 350 -13.30 -17.56 -2.05
C ALA A 350 -13.34 -16.09 -2.47
N GLY A 351 -14.28 -15.69 -3.34
CA GLY A 351 -14.49 -14.29 -3.71
C GLY A 351 -14.86 -13.42 -2.49
N ALA A 352 -15.80 -13.89 -1.68
CA ALA A 352 -16.21 -13.19 -0.45
C ALA A 352 -15.05 -13.07 0.55
N ALA A 353 -14.26 -14.13 0.76
CA ALA A 353 -13.08 -14.11 1.63
C ALA A 353 -12.03 -13.11 1.13
N ALA A 354 -11.77 -13.05 -0.18
CA ALA A 354 -10.87 -12.05 -0.75
C ALA A 354 -11.37 -10.62 -0.48
N GLY A 355 -12.67 -10.34 -0.66
CA GLY A 355 -13.27 -9.04 -0.36
C GLY A 355 -13.18 -8.68 1.13
N CYS A 356 -13.52 -9.61 2.03
CA CYS A 356 -13.40 -9.45 3.48
C CYS A 356 -11.95 -9.19 3.93
N GLY A 357 -10.98 -9.89 3.34
CA GLY A 357 -9.57 -9.66 3.60
C GLY A 357 -9.13 -8.25 3.20
N VAL A 358 -9.56 -7.74 2.05
CA VAL A 358 -9.29 -6.36 1.61
C VAL A 358 -9.91 -5.32 2.57
N CYS A 359 -11.16 -5.52 2.99
CA CYS A 359 -11.81 -4.68 4.01
C CYS A 359 -11.02 -4.69 5.33
N THR A 360 -10.57 -5.87 5.77
CA THR A 360 -9.79 -6.04 7.01
C THR A 360 -8.45 -5.32 6.93
N VAL A 361 -7.75 -5.39 5.79
CA VAL A 361 -6.51 -4.62 5.55
C VAL A 361 -6.77 -3.12 5.67
N ALA A 362 -7.86 -2.59 5.11
CA ALA A 362 -8.20 -1.18 5.24
C ALA A 362 -8.45 -0.78 6.71
N LEU A 363 -9.18 -1.59 7.48
CA LEU A 363 -9.40 -1.33 8.90
C LEU A 363 -8.10 -1.35 9.71
N LEU A 364 -7.22 -2.32 9.43
CA LEU A 364 -5.89 -2.42 10.07
C LEU A 364 -5.02 -1.21 9.73
N TRP A 365 -5.05 -0.72 8.50
CA TRP A 365 -4.35 0.51 8.10
C TRP A 365 -4.90 1.74 8.81
N GLY A 366 -6.22 1.82 9.00
CA GLY A 366 -6.83 2.86 9.84
C GLY A 366 -6.35 2.79 11.29
N ARG A 367 -6.31 1.60 11.87
CA ARG A 367 -5.80 1.43 13.24
C ARG A 367 -4.32 1.78 13.34
N MET A 368 -3.49 1.40 12.36
CA MET A 368 -2.08 1.78 12.34
C MET A 368 -1.90 3.29 12.23
N ALA A 369 -2.66 3.98 11.38
CA ALA A 369 -2.61 5.44 11.28
C ALA A 369 -2.97 6.13 12.61
N LEU A 370 -3.93 5.59 13.37
CA LEU A 370 -4.28 6.10 14.71
C LEU A 370 -3.19 5.85 15.76
N VAL A 371 -2.46 4.73 15.66
CA VAL A 371 -1.32 4.46 16.55
C VAL A 371 -0.12 5.34 16.18
N GLU A 372 0.15 5.49 14.88
CA GLU A 372 1.19 6.36 14.34
C GLU A 372 0.93 7.84 14.65
N SER A 373 -0.32 8.27 14.87
CA SER A 373 -0.61 9.65 15.28
C SER A 373 -0.46 9.90 16.78
N ARG A 374 -0.49 8.84 17.60
CA ARG A 374 -0.26 8.93 19.06
C ARG A 374 1.20 8.81 19.43
N THR A 375 1.97 8.16 18.57
CA THR A 375 3.40 7.92 18.76
C THR A 375 4.21 8.74 17.76
N THR A 376 5.51 8.88 17.97
CA THR A 376 6.39 9.47 16.95
C THR A 376 6.41 8.57 15.71
N SER A 377 6.49 9.16 14.52
CA SER A 377 6.46 8.38 13.27
C SER A 377 7.54 7.29 13.26
N VAL A 378 7.23 6.13 12.66
CA VAL A 378 8.19 5.01 12.57
C VAL A 378 9.46 5.44 11.84
N ARG A 379 9.32 6.35 10.86
CA ARG A 379 10.44 6.91 10.10
C ARG A 379 11.38 7.70 11.01
N ASP A 380 10.85 8.57 11.86
CA ASP A 380 11.66 9.40 12.75
C ASP A 380 12.35 8.55 13.81
N ARG A 381 11.64 7.58 14.38
CA ARG A 381 12.24 6.61 15.31
C ARG A 381 13.35 5.80 14.64
N LEU A 382 13.19 5.42 13.37
CA LEU A 382 14.21 4.69 12.62
C LEU A 382 15.44 5.56 12.34
N ILE A 383 15.25 6.84 12.03
CA ILE A 383 16.34 7.81 11.85
C ILE A 383 17.07 8.02 13.16
N ALA A 384 16.35 8.26 14.26
CA ALA A 384 16.92 8.43 15.59
C ALA A 384 17.70 7.19 16.04
N TRP A 385 17.16 5.99 15.81
CA TRP A 385 17.84 4.73 16.11
C TRP A 385 19.12 4.55 15.28
N ARG A 386 19.09 4.88 13.98
CA ARG A 386 20.30 4.83 13.13
C ARG A 386 21.35 5.84 13.56
N ALA A 387 20.93 7.05 13.93
CA ALA A 387 21.82 8.09 14.44
C ALA A 387 22.50 7.65 15.75
N ALA A 388 21.75 7.04 16.67
CA ALA A 388 22.30 6.46 17.90
C ALA A 388 23.32 5.36 17.60
N GLN A 389 23.03 4.45 16.67
CA GLN A 389 23.98 3.39 16.27
C GLN A 389 25.26 3.93 15.63
N SER A 390 25.18 4.99 14.82
CA SER A 390 26.38 5.62 14.26
C SER A 390 27.25 6.27 15.35
N SER A 391 26.62 6.88 16.36
CA SER A 391 27.32 7.49 17.48
C SER A 391 28.05 6.45 18.33
N ASP A 392 27.42 5.31 18.61
CA ASP A 392 28.05 4.23 19.38
C ASP A 392 29.26 3.64 18.66
N ARG A 393 29.19 3.48 17.34
CA ARG A 393 30.30 3.00 16.52
C ARG A 393 31.47 3.98 16.49
N GLN A 394 31.18 5.28 16.37
CA GLN A 394 32.22 6.32 16.41
C GLN A 394 32.88 6.39 17.78
N GLY A 395 32.10 6.35 18.87
CA GLY A 395 32.65 6.33 20.24
C GLY A 395 33.52 5.10 20.52
N GLY A 396 33.13 3.93 20.01
CA GLY A 396 33.96 2.71 20.09
C GLY A 396 35.28 2.86 19.34
N ALA A 397 35.25 3.41 18.12
CA ALA A 397 36.45 3.63 17.32
C ALA A 397 37.41 4.66 17.96
N GLU A 398 36.89 5.74 18.55
CA GLU A 398 37.70 6.71 19.27
C GLU A 398 38.34 6.14 20.54
N THR A 399 37.61 5.28 21.26
CA THR A 399 38.13 4.61 22.45
C THR A 399 39.30 3.69 22.08
N LEU A 400 39.13 2.84 21.05
CA LEU A 400 40.20 2.00 20.54
C LEU A 400 41.40 2.82 20.04
N ARG A 401 41.15 3.97 19.39
CA ARG A 401 42.21 4.87 18.94
C ARG A 401 42.97 5.49 20.12
N ARG A 402 42.29 5.85 21.21
CA ARG A 402 42.92 6.38 22.43
C ARG A 402 43.75 5.30 23.15
N GLU A 403 43.22 4.09 23.25
CA GLU A 403 43.95 2.96 23.85
C GLU A 403 45.20 2.61 23.03
N ALA A 404 45.12 2.63 21.69
CA ALA A 404 46.28 2.41 20.83
C ALA A 404 47.35 3.52 20.88
N MET A 405 46.99 4.72 21.36
CA MET A 405 47.92 5.86 21.51
C MET A 405 48.45 6.03 22.94
N ALA A 406 48.07 5.18 23.89
CA ALA A 406 48.64 5.21 25.23
C ALA A 406 50.11 4.75 25.17
N PRO A 407 51.07 5.54 25.68
CA PRO A 407 52.49 5.16 25.66
C PRO A 407 52.72 3.91 26.52
N LEU A 408 53.48 2.96 25.96
CA LEU A 408 53.92 1.71 26.60
C LEU A 408 54.79 1.94 27.84
#